data_AF-A0A7M6UVT3-F1
#
_entry.id   AF-A0A7M6UVT3-F1
#
_cell.length_a   1.000
_cell.length_b   1.000
_cell.length_c   1.000
_cell.angle_alpha   90.00
_cell.angle_beta   90.00
_cell.angle_gamma   90.00
#
_symmetry.space_group_name_H-M   'P 1'
#
loop_
_entity.id
_entity.type
_entity.pdbx_description
1 polymer ?
#
loop_
_entity_poly.entity_id
_entity_poly.type
_entity_poly.pdbx_seq_one_letter_code
_entity_poly.pdbx_strand_id
1 'polypeptide(L)'
;MLSQRIVVSVPKLLKRNFGVAAPALQKASDPIQQLFLDKIREYKSKSSGGKLEKSPEILKEIKSEHEKLAKQYGGGEGVDMTSFPKFSFPEPKVEISHTQEKQ
;
A
#
# COMPACT_ATOMS: atom_id res chain seq x y z
N MET A 1 -44.66 30.38 29.30
CA MET A 1 -43.46 31.15 29.72
C MET A 1 -42.30 30.26 30.16
N LEU A 2 -42.54 29.17 30.91
CA LEU A 2 -41.46 28.27 31.39
C LEU A 2 -40.91 27.33 30.29
N SER A 3 -41.78 26.80 29.42
CA SER A 3 -41.38 25.90 28.33
C SER A 3 -40.47 26.57 27.29
N GLN A 4 -40.71 27.83 26.95
CA GLN A 4 -39.88 28.59 26.00
C GLN A 4 -38.44 28.80 26.51
N ARG A 5 -38.25 28.98 27.83
CA ARG A 5 -36.91 29.17 28.42
C ARG A 5 -36.07 27.89 28.40
N ILE A 6 -36.72 26.72 28.48
CA ILE A 6 -36.06 25.42 28.36
C ILE A 6 -35.55 25.23 26.93
N VAL A 7 -36.39 25.48 25.91
CA VAL A 7 -36.00 25.31 24.49
C VAL A 7 -34.80 26.18 24.09
N VAL A 8 -34.71 27.40 24.61
CA VAL A 8 -33.59 28.34 24.30
C VAL A 8 -32.29 27.95 25.01
N SER A 9 -32.36 27.31 26.18
CA SER A 9 -31.18 26.96 26.98
C SER A 9 -30.59 25.57 26.66
N VAL A 10 -31.39 24.67 26.11
CA VAL A 10 -30.99 23.32 25.65
C VAL A 10 -29.75 23.35 24.72
N PRO A 11 -29.68 24.14 23.63
CA PRO A 11 -28.50 24.15 22.76
C PRO A 11 -27.23 24.66 23.45
N LYS A 12 -27.37 25.54 24.46
CA LYS A 12 -26.23 26.05 25.26
C LYS A 12 -25.67 24.98 26.21
N LEU A 13 -26.54 24.12 26.75
CA LEU A 13 -26.16 23.01 27.63
C LEU A 13 -25.50 21.86 26.84
N LEU A 14 -26.03 21.53 25.65
CA LEU A 14 -25.47 20.50 24.78
C LEU A 14 -24.06 20.86 24.26
N LYS A 15 -23.81 22.12 23.92
CA LYS A 15 -22.48 22.59 23.47
C LYS A 15 -21.41 22.62 24.56
N ARG A 16 -21.80 22.68 25.84
CA ARG A 16 -20.85 22.74 26.97
C ARG A 16 -20.47 21.36 27.50
N ASN A 17 -21.36 20.38 27.38
CA ASN A 17 -21.13 19.01 27.85
C ASN A 17 -20.79 18.06 26.68
N PHE A 18 -19.73 18.40 25.93
CA PHE A 18 -19.29 17.62 24.76
C PHE A 18 -19.04 16.14 25.10
N GLY A 19 -18.53 15.81 26.29
CA GLY A 19 -18.29 14.41 26.68
C GLY A 19 -19.55 13.54 26.79
N VAL A 20 -20.69 14.13 27.18
CA VAL A 20 -21.98 13.42 27.30
C VAL A 20 -22.80 13.53 26.01
N ALA A 21 -22.69 14.65 25.30
CA ALA A 21 -23.42 14.90 24.06
C ALA A 21 -22.75 14.29 22.82
N ALA A 22 -21.44 14.05 22.82
CA ALA A 22 -20.70 13.55 21.65
C ALA A 22 -21.13 12.15 21.18
N PRO A 23 -21.39 11.16 22.07
CA PRO A 23 -21.92 9.87 21.64
C PRO A 23 -23.34 9.97 21.04
N ALA A 24 -24.16 10.90 21.55
CA ALA A 24 -25.51 11.13 21.04
C ALA A 24 -25.53 11.85 19.67
N LEU A 25 -24.53 12.70 19.39
CA LEU A 25 -24.34 13.39 18.11
C LEU A 25 -23.44 12.62 17.11
N GLN A 26 -23.12 11.37 17.39
CA GLN A 26 -22.18 10.57 16.59
C GLN A 26 -22.69 10.25 15.18
N LYS A 27 -23.99 10.49 14.93
CA LYS A 27 -24.55 10.45 13.58
C LYS A 27 -24.31 11.80 12.90
N ALA A 28 -23.51 11.79 11.84
CA ALA A 28 -23.36 12.92 10.95
C ALA A 28 -24.75 13.37 10.46
N SER A 29 -25.08 14.64 10.65
CA SER A 29 -26.37 15.21 10.24
C SER A 29 -26.47 15.39 8.71
N ASP A 30 -25.32 15.48 8.04
CA ASP A 30 -25.22 15.60 6.59
C ASP A 30 -24.93 14.22 5.96
N PRO A 31 -25.75 13.78 4.98
CA PRO A 31 -25.50 12.56 4.22
C PRO A 31 -24.07 12.43 3.66
N ILE A 32 -23.41 13.54 3.27
CA ILE A 32 -22.04 13.51 2.74
C ILE A 32 -21.03 13.11 3.81
N GLN A 33 -21.22 13.61 5.04
CA GLN A 33 -20.36 13.28 6.17
C GLN A 33 -20.54 11.82 6.61
N GLN A 34 -21.75 11.26 6.47
CA GLN A 34 -21.99 9.83 6.70
C GLN A 34 -21.21 8.98 5.69
N LEU A 35 -21.27 9.31 4.40
CA LEU A 35 -20.51 8.61 3.36
C LEU A 35 -19.00 8.65 3.62
N PHE A 36 -18.46 9.79 4.06
CA PHE A 36 -17.05 9.91 4.41
C PHE A 36 -16.67 8.99 5.59
N LEU A 37 -17.46 8.99 6.66
CA LEU A 37 -17.24 8.12 7.82
C LEU A 37 -17.35 6.64 7.44
N ASP A 38 -18.30 6.30 6.58
CA ASP A 38 -18.49 4.93 6.11
C ASP A 38 -17.29 4.47 5.26
N LYS A 39 -16.72 5.34 4.42
CA LYS A 39 -15.49 5.06 3.68
C LYS A 39 -14.26 4.90 4.58
N ILE A 40 -14.13 5.69 5.63
CA ILE A 40 -13.07 5.49 6.63
C ILE A 40 -13.20 4.13 7.31
N ARG A 41 -14.41 3.75 7.72
CA ARG A 41 -14.67 2.46 8.39
C ARG A 41 -14.41 1.29 7.44
N GLU A 42 -14.87 1.40 6.19
CA GLU A 42 -14.64 0.43 5.13
C GLU A 42 -13.14 0.26 4.82
N TYR A 43 -12.39 1.37 4.76
CA TYR A 43 -10.94 1.31 4.56
C TYR A 43 -10.22 0.71 5.78
N LYS A 44 -10.66 1.04 7.01
CA LYS A 44 -10.09 0.48 8.24
C LYS A 44 -10.28 -1.05 8.31
N SER A 45 -11.44 -1.57 7.88
CA SER A 45 -11.64 -3.03 7.83
C SER A 45 -10.80 -3.68 6.73
N LYS A 46 -10.77 -3.09 5.52
CA LYS A 46 -10.00 -3.60 4.37
C LYS A 46 -8.48 -3.50 4.51
N SER A 47 -7.98 -2.59 5.35
CA SER A 47 -6.53 -2.40 5.57
C SER A 47 -5.96 -3.29 6.67
N SER A 48 -6.80 -3.93 7.50
CA SER A 48 -6.32 -4.81 8.57
C SER A 48 -5.65 -6.06 7.99
N GLY A 49 -4.33 -6.16 8.15
CA GLY A 49 -3.54 -7.34 7.75
C GLY A 49 -2.84 -7.25 6.39
N GLY A 50 -2.80 -6.08 5.73
CA GLY A 50 -1.97 -5.85 4.53
C GLY A 50 -2.34 -6.65 3.28
N LYS A 51 -3.38 -7.48 3.37
CA LYS A 51 -3.98 -8.20 2.25
C LYS A 51 -5.33 -7.56 1.96
N LEU A 52 -5.32 -6.57 1.06
CA LEU A 52 -6.49 -6.34 0.23
C LEU A 52 -6.88 -7.68 -0.38
N GLU A 53 -8.17 -8.02 -0.43
CA GLU A 53 -8.65 -9.27 -1.02
C GLU A 53 -8.13 -9.38 -2.46
N LYS A 54 -7.01 -10.08 -2.63
CA LYS A 54 -6.41 -10.28 -3.95
C LYS A 54 -7.27 -11.32 -4.64
N SER A 55 -8.12 -10.87 -5.57
CA SER A 55 -8.82 -11.77 -6.48
C SER A 55 -7.81 -12.80 -7.06
N PRO A 56 -8.21 -14.06 -7.29
CA PRO A 56 -7.34 -15.06 -7.90
C PRO A 56 -6.77 -14.63 -9.26
N GLU A 57 -7.42 -13.69 -9.96
CA GLU A 57 -6.91 -13.05 -11.17
C GLU A 57 -5.67 -12.19 -10.90
N ILE A 58 -5.76 -11.26 -9.95
CA ILE A 58 -4.66 -10.37 -9.54
C ILE A 58 -3.46 -11.20 -9.05
N LEU A 59 -3.69 -12.30 -8.33
CA LEU A 59 -2.62 -13.18 -7.89
C LEU A 59 -1.90 -13.87 -9.07
N LYS A 60 -2.62 -14.22 -10.14
CA LYS A 60 -2.02 -14.78 -11.36
C LYS A 60 -1.22 -13.71 -12.10
N GLU A 61 -1.76 -12.50 -12.22
CA GLU A 61 -1.06 -11.37 -12.84
C GLU A 61 0.26 -11.08 -12.12
N ILE A 62 0.22 -10.92 -10.79
CA ILE A 62 1.42 -10.70 -9.96
C ILE A 62 2.47 -11.80 -10.19
N LYS A 63 2.05 -13.08 -10.24
CA LYS A 63 2.97 -14.18 -10.50
C LYS A 63 3.59 -14.08 -11.90
N SER A 64 2.78 -13.76 -12.91
CA SER A 64 3.24 -13.61 -14.29
C SER A 64 4.22 -12.43 -14.46
N GLU A 65 3.97 -11.32 -13.77
CA GLU A 65 4.86 -10.17 -13.76
C GLU A 65 6.17 -10.48 -13.04
N HIS A 66 6.09 -11.17 -11.89
CA HIS A 66 7.27 -11.60 -11.16
C HIS A 66 8.14 -12.55 -11.98
N GLU A 67 7.56 -13.47 -12.75
CA GLU A 67 8.29 -14.35 -13.65
C GLU A 67 9.00 -13.58 -14.79
N LYS A 68 8.32 -12.58 -15.38
CA LYS A 68 8.93 -11.71 -16.39
C LYS A 68 10.12 -10.94 -15.83
N LEU A 69 9.98 -10.37 -14.62
CA LEU A 69 11.04 -9.66 -13.94
C LEU A 69 12.22 -10.59 -13.61
N ALA A 70 11.95 -11.79 -13.10
CA ALA A 70 12.97 -12.79 -12.82
C ALA A 70 13.79 -13.15 -14.06
N LYS A 71 13.14 -13.35 -15.21
CA LYS A 71 13.81 -13.62 -16.49
C LYS A 71 14.68 -12.43 -16.96
N GLN A 72 14.19 -11.20 -16.80
CA GLN A 72 14.89 -10.01 -17.27
C GLN A 72 16.12 -9.68 -16.42
N TYR A 73 16.04 -9.87 -15.10
CA TYR A 73 17.08 -9.47 -14.15
C TYR A 73 17.92 -10.63 -13.61
N GLY A 74 17.78 -11.84 -14.16
CA GLY A 74 18.57 -13.00 -13.78
C GLY A 74 18.19 -13.63 -12.43
N GLY A 75 17.04 -13.25 -11.86
CA GLY A 75 16.52 -13.78 -10.59
C GLY A 75 15.67 -15.05 -10.74
N GLY A 76 16.09 -15.97 -11.62
CA GLY A 76 15.36 -17.21 -11.91
C GLY A 76 15.37 -18.23 -10.76
N GLU A 77 14.75 -19.39 -11.00
CA GLU A 77 14.74 -20.49 -10.03
C GLU A 77 16.16 -20.88 -9.59
N GLY A 78 16.43 -20.78 -8.28
CA GLY A 78 17.73 -21.11 -7.69
C GLY A 78 18.72 -19.95 -7.54
N VAL A 79 18.38 -18.74 -8.01
CA VAL A 79 19.21 -17.54 -7.79
C VAL A 79 18.72 -16.77 -6.57
N ASP A 80 19.53 -16.74 -5.52
CA ASP A 80 19.24 -15.94 -4.33
C ASP A 80 19.54 -14.46 -4.58
N MET A 81 18.49 -13.70 -4.86
CA MET A 81 18.54 -12.25 -5.09
C MET A 81 18.92 -11.44 -3.84
N THR A 82 18.96 -12.06 -2.65
CA THR A 82 19.46 -11.39 -1.43
C THR A 82 20.97 -11.50 -1.29
N SER A 83 21.59 -12.45 -2.01
CA SER A 83 23.03 -12.65 -2.02
C SER A 83 23.71 -11.77 -3.06
N PHE A 84 24.87 -11.22 -2.72
CA PHE A 84 25.67 -10.42 -3.65
C PHE A 84 26.38 -11.31 -4.69
N PRO A 85 26.46 -10.91 -5.97
CA PRO A 85 27.11 -11.71 -7.02
C PRO A 85 28.61 -11.89 -6.76
N LYS A 86 29.11 -13.10 -7.03
CA LYS A 86 30.55 -13.39 -7.02
C LYS A 86 31.12 -13.11 -8.40
N PHE A 87 32.09 -12.20 -8.48
CA PHE A 87 32.77 -11.88 -9.73
C PHE A 87 33.97 -12.81 -9.92
N SER A 88 34.09 -13.40 -11.11
CA SER A 88 35.27 -14.15 -11.56
C SER A 88 35.75 -13.55 -12.86
N PHE A 89 37.00 -13.09 -12.89
CA PHE A 89 37.62 -12.48 -14.06
C PHE A 89 38.62 -13.47 -14.66
N PRO A 90 38.27 -14.19 -15.75
CA PRO A 90 39.23 -15.04 -16.43
C PRO A 90 40.32 -14.20 -17.09
N GLU A 91 41.54 -14.73 -17.15
CA GLU A 91 42.66 -14.03 -17.79
C GLU A 91 42.39 -13.80 -19.29
N PRO A 92 42.73 -12.62 -19.83
CA PRO A 92 42.51 -12.33 -21.23
C PRO A 92 43.41 -13.22 -22.10
N LYS A 93 42.82 -13.94 -23.07
CA LYS A 93 43.58 -14.67 -24.08
C LYS A 93 44.19 -13.67 -25.05
N VAL A 94 45.51 -13.49 -24.98
CA VAL A 94 46.27 -12.68 -25.94
C VAL A 94 46.58 -13.55 -27.15
N GLU A 95 45.91 -13.30 -28.28
CA GLU A 95 46.30 -13.89 -29.57
C GLU A 95 47.38 -13.01 -30.22
N ILE A 96 48.64 -13.46 -30.13
CA ILE A 96 49.77 -12.82 -30.80
C ILE A 96 49.79 -13.33 -32.25
N SER A 97 49.23 -12.58 -33.18
CA SER A 97 49.37 -12.87 -34.62
C SER A 97 50.80 -12.56 -35.05
N HIS A 98 51.58 -13.60 -35.37
CA HIS A 98 52.92 -13.43 -35.93
C HIS A 98 52.83 -12.76 -37.32
N THR A 99 53.14 -11.47 -37.38
CA THR A 99 53.45 -10.80 -38.65
C THR A 99 54.76 -11.37 -39.17
N GLN A 100 54.69 -12.24 -40.19
CA GLN A 100 55.89 -12.66 -40.91
C GLN A 100 56.38 -11.50 -41.76
N GLU A 101 57.49 -10.87 -41.35
CA GLU A 101 58.29 -10.03 -42.23
C GLU A 101 58.89 -10.93 -43.32
N LYS A 102 58.34 -10.83 -44.53
CA LYS A 102 58.92 -11.37 -45.75
C LYS A 102 60.20 -10.59 -46.05
N GLN A 103 61.36 -11.24 -45.88
CA GLN A 103 62.60 -10.87 -46.56
C GLN A 103 62.75 -11.72 -47.82
#